data_AF-A0A0F8ZNW8-F1
#
_entry.id   AF-A0A0F8ZNW8-F1
#
_cell.length_a   1.000
_cell.length_b   1.000
_cell.length_c   1.000
_cell.angle_alpha   90.00
_cell.angle_beta   90.00
_cell.angle_gamma   90.00
#
_symmetry.space_group_name_H-M   'P 1'
#
loop_
_entity.id
_entity.type
_entity.pdbx_description
1 polymer ?
#
loop_
_entity_poly.entity_id
_entity_poly.type
_entity_poly.pdbx_seq_one_letter_code
_entity_poly.pdbx_strand_id
1 'polypeptide(L)'
;LKPIIERCHQLGLKFGVHLMRGIPRKAYELDLPIKGTSYTARDIANTDPKGNCSWCQYCYAVDMSKPGAQQWYNGLIQHIADMGVDFIKYDDIVPHPDEVKAVAKAIAKTQKPIILSLSPGNTVDSDAIAFFRMANMLRITYDIWDEQKDIDACFSAWRKWHGKEQPGFWIDMDMIPFGQLQLMSPPSEDDSKTPMDKGDIALAGKGVNRWSQLSRTQMRTFITMRAMAASPLMVGGDLPTLDDFSLSLLTNSEMVACNQNGVMGSLIYEKDGIEIWKVEKKDSAGEGWIGIFNRNDNETSFNPTKNMFKLDDFSYTFFNIWNNKPSKIEKLELEPHSCVFLHYNRE
;
A
#
# COMPACT_ATOMS: atom_id res chain seq x y z
N LEU A 1 8.67 -20.51 11.44
CA LEU A 1 7.40 -19.93 10.98
C LEU A 1 6.27 -20.96 10.78
N LYS A 2 6.54 -22.23 10.43
CA LYS A 2 5.47 -23.21 10.15
C LYS A 2 4.29 -23.26 11.15
N PRO A 3 4.49 -23.33 12.49
CA PRO A 3 3.36 -23.45 13.42
C PRO A 3 2.40 -22.24 13.39
N ILE A 4 2.93 -21.02 13.22
CA ILE A 4 2.09 -19.82 13.14
C ILE A 4 1.36 -19.72 11.79
N ILE A 5 2.02 -20.14 10.70
CA ILE A 5 1.40 -20.20 9.37
C ILE A 5 0.23 -21.18 9.37
N GLU A 6 0.44 -22.40 9.87
CA GLU A 6 -0.59 -23.42 9.99
C GLU A 6 -1.77 -22.93 10.85
N ARG A 7 -1.48 -22.19 11.93
CA ARG A 7 -2.53 -21.59 12.75
C ARG A 7 -3.34 -20.54 11.99
N CYS A 8 -2.70 -19.67 11.20
CA CYS A 8 -3.41 -18.72 10.34
C CYS A 8 -4.32 -19.45 9.33
N HIS A 9 -3.82 -20.49 8.67
CA HIS A 9 -4.60 -21.29 7.71
C HIS A 9 -5.79 -22.01 8.36
N GLN A 10 -5.63 -22.54 9.57
CA GLN A 10 -6.73 -23.14 10.35
C GLN A 10 -7.84 -22.14 10.68
N LEU A 11 -7.51 -20.84 10.77
CA LEU A 11 -8.46 -19.75 10.99
C LEU A 11 -9.06 -19.21 9.68
N GLY A 12 -8.74 -19.80 8.53
CA GLY A 12 -9.17 -19.32 7.21
C GLY A 12 -8.43 -18.06 6.73
N LEU A 13 -7.33 -17.68 7.39
CA LEU A 13 -6.48 -16.55 7.02
C LEU A 13 -5.32 -17.00 6.14
N LYS A 14 -4.66 -16.03 5.50
CA LYS A 14 -3.39 -16.22 4.77
C LYS A 14 -2.22 -15.69 5.60
N PHE A 15 -1.00 -16.10 5.26
CA PHE A 15 0.21 -15.63 5.93
C PHE A 15 1.19 -14.94 4.97
N GLY A 16 1.68 -13.77 5.37
CA GLY A 16 2.64 -12.98 4.61
C GLY A 16 3.98 -12.79 5.33
N VAL A 17 5.06 -12.63 4.56
CA VAL A 17 6.39 -12.27 5.08
C VAL A 17 6.95 -11.04 4.37
N HIS A 18 7.79 -10.30 5.08
CA HIS A 18 8.64 -9.25 4.52
C HIS A 18 10.05 -9.79 4.29
N LEU A 19 10.66 -9.46 3.15
CA LEU A 19 12.02 -9.83 2.79
C LEU A 19 12.78 -8.60 2.28
N MET A 20 14.07 -8.53 2.59
CA MET A 20 15.01 -7.56 2.02
C MET A 20 15.68 -8.13 0.78
N ARG A 21 15.80 -7.35 -0.31
CA ARG A 21 16.53 -7.72 -1.53
C ARG A 21 17.91 -8.32 -1.22
N GLY A 22 18.25 -9.37 -1.96
CA GLY A 22 19.60 -9.86 -2.07
C GLY A 22 19.90 -11.12 -1.24
N ILE A 23 21.13 -11.20 -0.73
CA ILE A 23 21.67 -12.31 0.04
C ILE A 23 22.22 -11.80 1.39
N PRO A 24 21.94 -12.47 2.53
CA PRO A 24 22.40 -12.00 3.83
C PRO A 24 23.92 -11.81 3.88
N ARG A 25 24.39 -10.69 4.44
CA ARG A 25 25.83 -10.45 4.62
C ARG A 25 26.49 -11.55 5.44
N LYS A 26 25.76 -12.14 6.39
CA LYS A 26 26.26 -13.26 7.18
C LYS A 26 26.54 -14.51 6.33
N ALA A 27 25.73 -14.77 5.31
CA ALA A 27 25.95 -15.88 4.39
C ALA A 27 27.21 -15.64 3.53
N TYR A 28 27.46 -14.39 3.12
CA TYR A 28 28.69 -13.97 2.44
C TYR A 28 29.94 -14.12 3.33
N GLU A 29 29.87 -13.65 4.58
CA GLU A 29 30.98 -13.75 5.56
C GLU A 29 31.42 -15.20 5.76
N LEU A 30 30.44 -16.08 5.98
CA LEU A 30 30.64 -17.52 6.21
C LEU A 30 30.84 -18.32 4.93
N ASP A 31 30.73 -17.68 3.77
CA ASP A 31 30.87 -18.28 2.44
C ASP A 31 29.98 -19.51 2.22
N LEU A 32 28.69 -19.39 2.61
CA LEU A 32 27.78 -20.52 2.61
C LEU A 32 27.45 -20.99 1.18
N PRO A 33 27.30 -22.31 0.95
CA PRO A 33 27.03 -22.86 -0.37
C PRO A 33 25.62 -22.52 -0.86
N ILE A 34 25.48 -22.29 -2.18
CA ILE A 34 24.19 -22.14 -2.84
C ILE A 34 23.67 -23.52 -3.24
N LYS A 35 22.56 -23.92 -2.62
CA LYS A 35 21.93 -25.23 -2.80
C LYS A 35 21.77 -25.60 -4.28
N GLY A 36 22.24 -26.79 -4.65
CA GLY A 36 22.13 -27.32 -6.01
C GLY A 36 23.15 -26.77 -7.01
N THR A 37 24.21 -26.12 -6.52
CA THR A 37 25.30 -25.59 -7.35
C THR A 37 26.66 -25.82 -6.68
N SER A 38 27.74 -25.55 -7.42
CA SER A 38 29.10 -25.47 -6.89
C SER A 38 29.48 -24.08 -6.38
N TYR A 39 28.57 -23.10 -6.44
CA TYR A 39 28.83 -21.71 -6.08
C TYR A 39 28.47 -21.41 -4.63
N THR A 40 29.02 -20.33 -4.10
CA THR A 40 28.78 -19.85 -2.74
C THR A 40 28.14 -18.46 -2.73
N ALA A 41 27.81 -17.98 -1.53
CA ALA A 41 27.32 -16.62 -1.33
C ALA A 41 28.32 -15.56 -1.81
N ARG A 42 29.64 -15.80 -1.73
CA ARG A 42 30.66 -14.84 -2.21
C ARG A 42 30.71 -14.75 -3.73
N ASP A 43 30.41 -15.83 -4.44
CA ASP A 43 30.44 -15.85 -5.91
C ASP A 43 29.38 -14.96 -6.55
N ILE A 44 28.26 -14.71 -5.84
CA ILE A 44 27.08 -14.03 -6.38
C ILE A 44 26.78 -12.68 -5.71
N ALA A 45 27.44 -12.34 -4.60
CA ALA A 45 27.17 -11.10 -3.89
C ALA A 45 27.82 -9.91 -4.61
N ASN A 46 27.05 -8.83 -4.77
CA ASN A 46 27.57 -7.54 -5.21
C ASN A 46 27.98 -6.69 -4.00
N THR A 47 29.29 -6.55 -3.79
CA THR A 47 29.87 -5.78 -2.69
C THR A 47 30.06 -4.29 -2.99
N ASP A 48 29.70 -3.80 -4.19
CA ASP A 48 29.71 -2.36 -4.49
C ASP A 48 28.61 -1.66 -3.66
N PRO A 49 28.96 -0.71 -2.77
CA PRO A 49 27.98 0.03 -1.98
C PRO A 49 26.89 0.70 -2.81
N LYS A 50 27.17 1.10 -4.07
CA LYS A 50 26.19 1.74 -4.95
C LYS A 50 25.05 0.81 -5.39
N GLY A 51 25.32 -0.50 -5.42
CA GLY A 51 24.32 -1.52 -5.78
C GLY A 51 23.50 -2.01 -4.58
N ASN A 52 23.82 -1.58 -3.37
CA ASN A 52 23.27 -2.08 -2.12
C ASN A 52 22.24 -1.12 -1.52
N CYS A 53 21.38 -1.64 -0.64
CA CYS A 53 20.41 -0.86 0.10
C CYS A 53 21.11 0.22 0.94
N SER A 54 20.64 1.47 0.84
CA SER A 54 21.22 2.61 1.55
C SER A 54 20.73 2.76 3.00
N TRP A 55 19.62 2.11 3.35
CA TRP A 55 18.93 2.26 4.63
C TRP A 55 18.85 0.96 5.45
N CYS A 56 19.25 -0.18 4.89
CA CYS A 56 19.28 -1.47 5.58
C CYS A 56 20.53 -2.28 5.20
N GLN A 57 21.32 -2.70 6.19
CA GLN A 57 22.62 -3.36 5.95
C GLN A 57 22.56 -4.89 6.05
N TYR A 58 21.37 -5.51 6.08
CA TYR A 58 21.26 -6.95 6.31
C TYR A 58 21.75 -7.81 5.13
N CYS A 59 21.59 -7.31 3.90
CA CYS A 59 21.92 -8.04 2.68
C CYS A 59 22.97 -7.30 1.85
N TYR A 60 23.69 -8.08 1.05
CA TYR A 60 24.26 -7.61 -0.22
C TYR A 60 23.27 -7.86 -1.34
N ALA A 61 23.24 -6.99 -2.33
CA ALA A 61 22.63 -7.23 -3.63
C ALA A 61 23.17 -8.51 -4.27
N VAL A 62 22.36 -9.19 -5.08
CA VAL A 62 22.82 -10.35 -5.84
C VAL A 62 23.18 -9.90 -7.26
N ASP A 63 24.41 -10.15 -7.69
CA ASP A 63 24.81 -9.95 -9.08
C ASP A 63 24.16 -11.02 -9.95
N MET A 64 23.04 -10.65 -10.58
CA MET A 64 22.25 -11.55 -11.41
C MET A 64 22.95 -12.02 -12.70
N SER A 65 24.14 -11.47 -13.02
CA SER A 65 24.98 -11.98 -14.12
C SER A 65 25.79 -13.23 -13.74
N LYS A 66 25.92 -13.52 -12.44
CA LYS A 66 26.74 -14.63 -11.94
C LYS A 66 26.00 -15.96 -12.01
N PRO A 67 26.69 -17.05 -12.37
CA PRO A 67 26.11 -18.38 -12.26
C PRO A 67 25.81 -18.68 -10.77
N GLY A 68 24.68 -19.33 -10.50
CA GLY A 68 24.20 -19.58 -9.13
C GLY A 68 23.22 -18.52 -8.59
N ALA A 69 23.21 -17.30 -9.13
CA ALA A 69 22.34 -16.22 -8.64
C ALA A 69 20.84 -16.54 -8.70
N GLN A 70 20.37 -17.10 -9.83
CA GLN A 70 18.96 -17.52 -9.92
C GLN A 70 18.66 -18.74 -9.04
N GLN A 71 19.64 -19.63 -8.81
CA GLN A 71 19.48 -20.79 -7.94
C GLN A 71 19.35 -20.39 -6.48
N TRP A 72 20.04 -19.33 -6.04
CA TRP A 72 19.83 -18.71 -4.73
C TRP A 72 18.36 -18.32 -4.54
N TYR A 73 17.81 -17.50 -5.46
CA TYR A 73 16.41 -17.09 -5.39
C TYR A 73 15.43 -18.27 -5.48
N ASN A 74 15.68 -19.25 -6.35
CA ASN A 74 14.84 -20.46 -6.42
C ASN A 74 14.83 -21.20 -5.07
N GLY A 75 15.99 -21.36 -4.43
CA GLY A 75 16.11 -22.05 -3.15
C GLY A 75 15.44 -21.30 -2.01
N LEU A 76 15.66 -19.99 -1.90
CA LEU A 76 15.05 -19.13 -0.88
C LEU A 76 13.52 -19.15 -1.00
N ILE A 77 12.99 -18.91 -2.21
CA ILE A 77 11.54 -18.85 -2.42
C ILE A 77 10.90 -20.22 -2.26
N GLN A 78 11.54 -21.31 -2.71
CA GLN A 78 11.05 -22.66 -2.44
C GLN A 78 10.98 -22.94 -0.94
N HIS A 79 12.00 -22.54 -0.17
CA HIS A 79 12.01 -22.71 1.28
C HIS A 79 10.84 -21.95 1.95
N ILE A 80 10.58 -20.71 1.52
CA ILE A 80 9.44 -19.91 1.98
C ILE A 80 8.11 -20.57 1.61
N ALA A 81 7.99 -21.04 0.38
CA ALA A 81 6.81 -21.76 -0.11
C ALA A 81 6.57 -23.07 0.66
N ASP A 82 7.62 -23.82 0.99
CA ASP A 82 7.56 -25.06 1.78
C ASP A 82 7.13 -24.82 3.23
N MET A 83 7.28 -23.59 3.75
CA MET A 83 6.71 -23.18 5.03
C MET A 83 5.22 -22.88 4.97
N GLY A 84 4.64 -22.69 3.78
CA GLY A 84 3.23 -22.39 3.57
C GLY A 84 2.90 -20.89 3.46
N VAL A 85 3.87 -20.05 3.12
CA VAL A 85 3.63 -18.61 2.93
C VAL A 85 2.79 -18.34 1.68
N ASP A 86 1.84 -17.40 1.76
CA ASP A 86 0.92 -17.03 0.68
C ASP A 86 1.21 -15.64 0.08
N PHE A 87 1.98 -14.81 0.78
CA PHE A 87 2.26 -13.42 0.40
C PHE A 87 3.70 -13.04 0.75
N ILE A 88 4.39 -12.38 -0.17
CA ILE A 88 5.73 -11.85 0.02
C ILE A 88 5.72 -10.36 -0.30
N LYS A 89 6.04 -9.51 0.68
CA LYS A 89 6.46 -8.13 0.46
C LYS A 89 7.98 -8.10 0.37
N TYR A 90 8.49 -7.67 -0.77
CA TYR A 90 9.92 -7.62 -1.04
C TYR A 90 10.39 -6.16 -1.09
N ASP A 91 11.31 -5.81 -0.22
CA ASP A 91 11.81 -4.45 -0.04
C ASP A 91 13.18 -4.22 -0.66
N ASP A 92 13.54 -2.96 -0.84
CA ASP A 92 14.74 -2.52 -1.57
C ASP A 92 14.79 -3.06 -3.02
N ILE A 93 13.68 -3.55 -3.58
CA ILE A 93 13.69 -4.32 -4.83
C ILE A 93 13.22 -3.53 -6.04
N VAL A 94 12.35 -2.55 -5.83
CA VAL A 94 11.69 -1.81 -6.91
C VAL A 94 12.67 -1.16 -7.89
N PRO A 95 13.82 -0.57 -7.47
CA PRO A 95 14.82 -0.03 -8.40
C PRO A 95 15.65 -1.10 -9.13
N HIS A 96 15.46 -2.39 -8.85
CA HIS A 96 16.34 -3.49 -9.26
C HIS A 96 15.59 -4.53 -10.11
N PRO A 97 15.42 -4.26 -11.42
CA PRO A 97 14.53 -5.05 -12.26
C PRO A 97 15.01 -6.49 -12.52
N ASP A 98 16.31 -6.72 -12.49
CA ASP A 98 16.91 -8.05 -12.59
C ASP A 98 16.54 -8.95 -11.41
N GLU A 99 16.59 -8.43 -10.18
CA GLU A 99 16.23 -9.17 -8.98
C GLU A 99 14.71 -9.36 -8.83
N VAL A 100 13.89 -8.36 -9.17
CA VAL A 100 12.42 -8.54 -9.26
C VAL A 100 12.07 -9.68 -10.23
N LYS A 101 12.70 -9.71 -11.41
CA LYS A 101 12.50 -10.80 -12.39
C LYS A 101 12.93 -12.15 -11.83
N ALA A 102 14.03 -12.20 -11.07
CA ALA A 102 14.54 -13.42 -10.46
C ALA A 102 13.58 -13.99 -9.41
N VAL A 103 13.04 -13.12 -8.55
CA VAL A 103 12.05 -13.46 -7.53
C VAL A 103 10.74 -13.94 -8.17
N ALA A 104 10.20 -13.21 -9.15
CA ALA A 104 8.97 -13.60 -9.85
C ALA A 104 9.11 -14.98 -10.53
N LYS A 105 10.25 -15.24 -11.19
CA LYS A 105 10.56 -16.57 -11.75
C LYS A 105 10.66 -17.65 -10.68
N ALA A 106 11.27 -17.34 -9.54
CA ALA A 106 11.40 -18.28 -8.44
C ALA A 106 10.03 -18.63 -7.84
N ILE A 107 9.13 -17.65 -7.67
CA ILE A 107 7.75 -17.87 -7.23
C ILE A 107 7.00 -18.78 -8.23
N ALA A 108 7.06 -18.46 -9.52
CA ALA A 108 6.40 -19.26 -10.56
C ALA A 108 6.85 -20.74 -10.57
N LYS A 109 8.12 -21.03 -10.22
CA LYS A 109 8.64 -22.39 -10.12
C LYS A 109 8.07 -23.20 -8.95
N THR A 110 7.60 -22.55 -7.89
CA THR A 110 7.03 -23.23 -6.72
C THR A 110 5.68 -23.88 -7.02
N GLN A 111 5.00 -23.44 -8.08
CA GLN A 111 3.62 -23.81 -8.43
C GLN A 111 2.60 -23.53 -7.32
N LYS A 112 2.95 -22.67 -6.34
CA LYS A 112 2.05 -22.18 -5.30
C LYS A 112 1.59 -20.75 -5.62
N PRO A 113 0.35 -20.37 -5.28
CA PRO A 113 -0.18 -19.04 -5.55
C PRO A 113 0.32 -18.02 -4.52
N ILE A 114 1.60 -17.67 -4.58
CA ILE A 114 2.22 -16.67 -3.70
C ILE A 114 2.09 -15.28 -4.33
N ILE A 115 1.47 -14.35 -3.61
CA ILE A 115 1.31 -12.96 -4.04
C ILE A 115 2.62 -12.21 -3.80
N LEU A 116 3.11 -11.48 -4.81
CA LEU A 116 4.32 -10.67 -4.73
C LEU A 116 3.98 -9.17 -4.65
N SER A 117 4.42 -8.52 -3.58
CA SER A 117 4.35 -7.07 -3.36
C SER A 117 5.75 -6.46 -3.42
N LEU A 118 5.91 -5.37 -4.17
CA LEU A 118 7.20 -4.71 -4.39
C LEU A 118 7.29 -3.39 -3.63
N SER A 119 8.41 -3.18 -2.93
CA SER A 119 8.71 -2.02 -2.09
C SER A 119 10.20 -1.62 -2.18
N PRO A 120 10.56 -0.36 -1.85
CA PRO A 120 9.70 0.81 -1.68
C PRO A 120 9.41 1.51 -3.01
N GLY A 121 8.47 2.47 -3.03
CA GLY A 121 8.05 3.20 -4.23
C GLY A 121 8.69 4.59 -4.37
N ASN A 122 7.87 5.57 -4.76
CA ASN A 122 8.17 7.00 -4.91
C ASN A 122 8.83 7.41 -6.25
N THR A 123 10.05 6.92 -6.51
CA THR A 123 10.89 7.44 -7.60
C THR A 123 10.78 6.64 -8.90
N VAL A 124 9.84 5.71 -8.97
CA VAL A 124 9.65 4.80 -10.10
C VAL A 124 9.07 5.52 -11.30
N ASP A 125 9.63 5.24 -12.48
CA ASP A 125 9.04 5.63 -13.75
C ASP A 125 7.77 4.81 -14.03
N SER A 126 6.64 5.50 -14.17
CA SER A 126 5.33 4.88 -14.46
C SER A 126 5.24 4.25 -15.85
N ASP A 127 6.16 4.56 -16.75
CA ASP A 127 6.21 3.95 -18.08
C ASP A 127 6.90 2.58 -18.07
N ALA A 128 7.65 2.26 -17.02
CA ALA A 128 8.20 0.93 -16.78
C ALA A 128 7.15 -0.08 -16.26
N ILE A 129 5.85 0.22 -16.29
CA ILE A 129 4.81 -0.60 -15.67
C ILE A 129 4.77 -2.06 -16.16
N ALA A 130 5.07 -2.31 -17.44
CA ALA A 130 5.09 -3.65 -18.01
C ALA A 130 6.07 -4.58 -17.26
N PHE A 131 7.15 -4.00 -16.74
CA PHE A 131 8.15 -4.71 -15.97
C PHE A 131 7.61 -5.13 -14.59
N PHE A 132 6.89 -4.25 -13.90
CA PHE A 132 6.37 -4.53 -12.55
C PHE A 132 5.19 -5.51 -12.51
N ARG A 133 4.51 -5.71 -13.64
CA ARG A 133 3.40 -6.68 -13.79
C ARG A 133 3.81 -8.15 -13.65
N MET A 134 5.10 -8.43 -13.48
CA MET A 134 5.59 -9.73 -13.02
C MET A 134 5.23 -10.02 -11.55
N ALA A 135 4.91 -8.98 -10.78
CA ALA A 135 4.40 -9.04 -9.42
C ALA A 135 2.88 -8.81 -9.39
N ASN A 136 2.31 -8.72 -8.20
CA ASN A 136 0.88 -8.49 -7.99
C ASN A 136 0.56 -7.11 -7.43
N MET A 137 1.54 -6.43 -6.84
CA MET A 137 1.38 -5.03 -6.44
C MET A 137 2.71 -4.30 -6.37
N LEU A 138 2.65 -3.00 -6.62
CA LEU A 138 3.79 -2.09 -6.63
C LEU A 138 3.49 -0.89 -5.73
N ARG A 139 4.33 -0.68 -4.71
CA ARG A 139 4.29 0.56 -3.93
C ARG A 139 4.63 1.74 -4.84
N ILE A 140 3.79 2.76 -4.85
CA ILE A 140 3.97 3.95 -5.70
C ILE A 140 4.37 5.21 -4.94
N THR A 141 4.29 5.18 -3.63
CA THR A 141 4.71 6.26 -2.73
C THR A 141 5.99 5.87 -1.98
N TYR A 142 6.56 6.83 -1.24
CA TYR A 142 7.42 6.50 -0.11
C TYR A 142 6.57 5.92 1.03
N ASP A 143 7.19 5.61 2.17
CA ASP A 143 6.45 5.11 3.34
C ASP A 143 5.44 6.14 3.86
N ILE A 144 4.16 5.80 3.80
CA ILE A 144 3.05 6.65 4.20
C ILE A 144 2.80 6.48 5.70
N TRP A 145 2.74 7.60 6.40
CA TRP A 145 2.42 7.67 7.82
C TRP A 145 1.22 8.58 8.06
N ASP A 146 0.95 8.83 9.34
CA ASP A 146 -0.19 9.55 9.90
C ASP A 146 -0.02 11.09 9.82
N GLU A 147 0.40 11.63 8.68
CA GLU A 147 0.57 13.07 8.45
C GLU A 147 -0.16 13.58 7.19
N GLN A 148 -0.60 14.85 7.21
CA GLN A 148 -1.28 15.47 6.06
C GLN A 148 -0.46 15.41 4.76
N LYS A 149 0.85 15.66 4.85
CA LYS A 149 1.73 15.61 3.67
C LYS A 149 1.76 14.23 3.00
N ASP A 150 1.54 13.17 3.77
CA ASP A 150 1.54 11.81 3.25
C ASP A 150 0.20 11.50 2.54
N ILE A 151 -0.91 12.08 3.00
CA ILE A 151 -2.19 12.10 2.24
C ILE A 151 -1.99 12.85 0.91
N ASP A 152 -1.29 13.97 0.93
CA ASP A 152 -1.05 14.78 -0.27
C ASP A 152 -0.14 14.07 -1.28
N ALA A 153 0.86 13.34 -0.79
CA ALA A 153 1.68 12.45 -1.60
C ALA A 153 0.85 11.35 -2.27
N CYS A 154 -0.12 10.75 -1.55
CA CYS A 154 -1.03 9.76 -2.13
C CYS A 154 -1.89 10.35 -3.27
N PHE A 155 -2.45 11.55 -3.12
CA PHE A 155 -3.20 12.21 -4.20
C PHE A 155 -2.34 12.48 -5.44
N SER A 156 -1.09 12.90 -5.23
CA SER A 156 -0.14 13.14 -6.33
C SER A 156 0.21 11.84 -7.05
N ALA A 157 0.44 10.78 -6.28
CA ALA A 157 0.75 9.46 -6.82
C ALA A 157 -0.47 8.85 -7.53
N TRP A 158 -1.69 9.02 -7.01
CA TRP A 158 -2.93 8.55 -7.65
C TRP A 158 -3.08 9.12 -9.06
N ARG A 159 -2.87 10.43 -9.23
CA ARG A 159 -2.89 11.09 -10.55
C ARG A 159 -1.87 10.49 -11.52
N LYS A 160 -0.64 10.30 -11.05
CA LYS A 160 0.47 9.76 -11.86
C LYS A 160 0.19 8.32 -12.32
N TRP A 161 -0.41 7.51 -11.46
CA TRP A 161 -0.57 6.07 -11.69
C TRP A 161 -1.95 5.65 -12.17
N HIS A 162 -2.84 6.62 -12.41
CA HIS A 162 -4.18 6.37 -12.94
C HIS A 162 -4.18 5.51 -14.21
N GLY A 163 -4.99 4.45 -14.22
CA GLY A 163 -5.19 3.54 -15.36
C GLY A 163 -4.04 2.55 -15.58
N LYS A 164 -3.13 2.41 -14.61
CA LYS A 164 -1.99 1.47 -14.68
C LYS A 164 -2.30 0.13 -14.00
N GLU A 165 -3.34 0.07 -13.18
CA GLU A 165 -3.87 -1.14 -12.57
C GLU A 165 -4.45 -2.11 -13.61
N GLN A 166 -4.49 -3.39 -13.26
CA GLN A 166 -5.19 -4.42 -14.04
C GLN A 166 -5.54 -5.59 -13.12
N PRO A 167 -6.51 -6.46 -13.49
CA PRO A 167 -6.79 -7.66 -12.74
C PRO A 167 -5.51 -8.46 -12.44
N GLY A 168 -5.23 -8.67 -11.15
CA GLY A 168 -4.04 -9.38 -10.67
C GLY A 168 -2.79 -8.52 -10.44
N PHE A 169 -2.82 -7.23 -10.79
CA PHE A 169 -1.77 -6.25 -10.50
C PHE A 169 -2.34 -4.91 -10.01
N TRP A 170 -2.02 -4.55 -8.78
CA TRP A 170 -2.60 -3.39 -8.09
C TRP A 170 -1.55 -2.36 -7.70
N ILE A 171 -1.93 -1.10 -7.80
CA ILE A 171 -1.11 0.03 -7.38
C ILE A 171 -1.25 0.22 -5.87
N ASP A 172 -0.14 0.17 -5.14
CA ASP A 172 -0.11 0.21 -3.67
C ASP A 172 0.23 1.61 -3.13
N MET A 173 -0.76 2.24 -2.49
CA MET A 173 -0.63 3.52 -1.78
C MET A 173 -0.14 3.35 -0.33
N ASP A 174 0.43 2.20 -0.01
CA ASP A 174 0.94 1.84 1.31
C ASP A 174 -0.13 1.65 2.39
N MET A 175 0.32 1.11 3.51
CA MET A 175 -0.42 0.64 4.67
C MET A 175 -1.23 1.74 5.34
N ILE A 176 -2.24 1.32 6.10
CA ILE A 176 -3.21 2.18 6.78
C ILE A 176 -2.74 2.41 8.22
N PRO A 177 -2.32 3.63 8.60
CA PRO A 177 -1.79 3.94 9.92
C PRO A 177 -2.92 4.35 10.87
N PHE A 178 -3.95 3.52 11.01
CA PHE A 178 -5.06 3.74 11.95
C PHE A 178 -4.82 2.94 13.24
N GLY A 179 -5.34 3.42 14.37
CA GLY A 179 -5.13 2.76 15.66
C GLY A 179 -3.81 3.15 16.34
N GLN A 180 -3.32 2.26 17.20
CA GLN A 180 -2.00 2.40 17.82
C GLN A 180 -0.89 1.99 16.85
N LEU A 181 0.16 2.81 16.78
CA LEU A 181 1.32 2.64 15.93
C LEU A 181 2.58 2.53 16.79
N GLN A 182 3.64 1.93 16.25
CA GLN A 182 4.97 1.92 16.88
C GLN A 182 4.99 1.30 18.30
N LEU A 183 4.15 0.30 18.58
CA LEU A 183 4.02 -0.34 19.90
C LEU A 183 5.35 -0.75 20.55
N MET A 184 6.32 -1.17 19.73
CA MET A 184 7.62 -1.66 20.17
C MET A 184 8.70 -0.56 20.32
N SER A 185 8.35 0.70 20.05
CA SER A 185 9.24 1.86 20.15
C SER A 185 8.71 2.78 21.26
N PRO A 186 9.06 2.59 22.55
CA PRO A 186 8.54 3.43 23.61
C PRO A 186 8.96 4.90 23.46
N PRO A 187 8.14 5.87 23.91
CA PRO A 187 8.56 7.26 24.02
C PRO A 187 9.81 7.40 24.91
N SER A 188 10.61 8.43 24.67
CA SER A 188 11.72 8.75 25.56
C SER A 188 11.21 9.19 26.94
N GLU A 189 11.88 8.75 28.00
CA GLU A 189 11.66 9.24 29.38
C GLU A 189 12.47 10.52 29.67
N ASP A 190 13.33 10.95 28.74
CA ASP A 190 14.09 12.19 28.80
C ASP A 190 13.23 13.39 28.38
N ASP A 191 12.89 14.26 29.35
CA ASP A 191 12.07 15.47 29.17
C ASP A 191 12.70 16.50 28.21
N SER A 192 13.98 16.36 27.83
CA SER A 192 14.62 17.21 26.83
C SER A 192 14.35 16.78 25.38
N LYS A 193 13.74 15.60 25.17
CA LYS A 193 13.41 15.04 23.85
C LYS A 193 11.91 15.15 23.57
N THR A 194 11.54 15.33 22.31
CA THR A 194 10.13 15.33 21.89
C THR A 194 9.59 13.89 21.78
N PRO A 195 8.26 13.68 21.87
CA PRO A 195 7.65 12.37 21.62
C PRO A 195 7.90 11.80 20.21
N MET A 196 8.42 12.59 19.27
CA MET A 196 8.79 12.11 17.94
C MET A 196 10.28 11.76 17.82
N ASP A 197 11.09 12.16 18.79
CA ASP A 197 12.48 11.79 18.86
C ASP A 197 12.57 10.32 19.29
N LYS A 198 13.24 9.53 18.46
CA LYS A 198 13.53 8.13 18.75
C LYS A 198 14.28 8.05 20.08
N GLY A 199 13.72 7.33 21.05
CA GLY A 199 14.38 7.01 22.33
C GLY A 199 15.58 6.06 22.12
N ASP A 200 16.08 5.49 23.21
CA ASP A 200 17.28 4.63 23.17
C ASP A 200 17.04 3.26 22.50
N ILE A 201 15.77 2.81 22.47
CA ILE A 201 15.31 1.65 21.71
C ILE A 201 14.33 2.13 20.65
N ALA A 202 14.83 2.31 19.42
CA ALA A 202 13.98 2.69 18.31
C ALA A 202 14.11 1.69 17.17
N LEU A 203 13.00 1.02 16.87
CA LEU A 203 12.91 0.12 15.73
C LEU A 203 12.64 0.91 14.45
N ALA A 204 12.58 0.17 13.33
CA ALA A 204 12.22 0.74 12.04
C ALA A 204 10.80 1.37 12.09
N GLY A 205 10.62 2.44 11.31
CA GLY A 205 9.40 3.24 11.28
C GLY A 205 9.59 4.64 11.87
N LYS A 206 8.47 5.39 11.92
CA LYS A 206 8.46 6.83 12.21
C LYS A 206 7.88 7.13 13.59
N GLY A 207 8.66 7.82 14.42
CA GLY A 207 8.29 8.21 15.79
C GLY A 207 8.30 7.03 16.75
N VAL A 208 7.52 7.18 17.82
CA VAL A 208 7.38 6.23 18.94
C VAL A 208 5.93 5.77 19.09
N ASN A 209 5.66 4.89 20.06
CA ASN A 209 4.34 4.38 20.40
C ASN A 209 3.34 5.53 20.59
N ARG A 210 2.30 5.53 19.77
CA ARG A 210 1.26 6.57 19.77
C ARG A 210 -0.02 6.07 19.14
N TRP A 211 -1.10 6.78 19.40
CA TRP A 211 -2.26 6.77 18.50
C TRP A 211 -1.95 7.52 17.22
N SER A 212 -2.56 7.06 16.11
CA SER A 212 -2.55 7.79 14.83
C SER A 212 -2.83 9.27 15.03
N GLN A 213 -2.01 10.12 14.42
CA GLN A 213 -2.15 11.58 14.48
C GLN A 213 -3.14 12.14 13.45
N LEU A 214 -3.71 11.30 12.58
CA LEU A 214 -4.73 11.74 11.63
C LEU A 214 -6.02 12.13 12.37
N SER A 215 -6.57 13.28 12.02
CA SER A 215 -7.91 13.67 12.45
C SER A 215 -8.97 12.71 11.86
N ARG A 216 -10.18 12.71 12.43
CA ARG A 216 -11.29 11.90 11.91
C ARG A 216 -11.64 12.25 10.45
N THR A 217 -11.50 13.52 10.04
CA THR A 217 -11.73 13.95 8.66
C THR A 217 -10.63 13.42 7.73
N GLN A 218 -9.38 13.53 8.15
CA GLN A 218 -8.23 12.98 7.43
C GLN A 218 -8.32 11.46 7.28
N MET A 219 -8.73 10.72 8.32
CA MET A 219 -8.92 9.27 8.25
C MET A 219 -9.99 8.87 7.23
N ARG A 220 -11.12 9.60 7.16
CA ARG A 220 -12.14 9.39 6.12
C ARG A 220 -11.57 9.64 4.73
N THR A 221 -10.89 10.77 4.53
CA THR A 221 -10.20 11.08 3.26
C THR A 221 -9.19 9.99 2.88
N PHE A 222 -8.39 9.53 3.83
CA PHE A 222 -7.33 8.54 3.67
C PHE A 222 -7.85 7.17 3.20
N ILE A 223 -8.96 6.70 3.79
CA ILE A 223 -9.54 5.41 3.41
C ILE A 223 -10.40 5.53 2.15
N THR A 224 -11.13 6.65 1.97
CA THR A 224 -11.92 6.90 0.75
C THR A 224 -11.01 6.92 -0.49
N MET A 225 -9.87 7.62 -0.46
CA MET A 225 -8.95 7.62 -1.60
C MET A 225 -8.43 6.22 -1.93
N ARG A 226 -8.13 5.37 -0.92
CA ARG A 226 -7.61 4.01 -1.14
C ARG A 226 -8.67 3.09 -1.71
N ALA A 227 -9.91 3.24 -1.23
CA ALA A 227 -11.05 2.53 -1.80
C ALA A 227 -11.22 2.89 -3.27
N MET A 228 -11.29 4.18 -3.57
CA MET A 228 -11.47 4.67 -4.94
C MET A 228 -10.28 4.41 -5.86
N ALA A 229 -9.07 4.31 -5.32
CA ALA A 229 -7.88 3.98 -6.09
C ALA A 229 -7.72 2.47 -6.35
N ALA A 230 -8.62 1.62 -5.84
CA ALA A 230 -8.46 0.17 -5.82
C ALA A 230 -7.09 -0.27 -5.23
N SER A 231 -6.58 0.49 -4.27
CA SER A 231 -5.31 0.17 -3.59
C SER A 231 -5.51 -1.04 -2.67
N PRO A 232 -4.50 -1.91 -2.50
CA PRO A 232 -4.48 -2.88 -1.41
C PRO A 232 -4.74 -2.20 -0.06
N LEU A 233 -5.55 -2.83 0.79
CA LEU A 233 -5.88 -2.36 2.13
C LEU A 233 -5.12 -3.20 3.16
N MET A 234 -3.96 -2.69 3.61
CA MET A 234 -3.12 -3.35 4.62
C MET A 234 -3.12 -2.52 5.90
N VAL A 235 -3.73 -3.03 6.98
CA VAL A 235 -3.77 -2.30 8.27
C VAL A 235 -2.40 -2.36 8.94
N GLY A 236 -1.84 -1.19 9.24
CA GLY A 236 -0.51 -1.05 9.84
C GLY A 236 -0.52 -0.81 11.35
N GLY A 237 -1.66 -0.41 11.92
CA GLY A 237 -1.79 -0.28 13.37
C GLY A 237 -2.29 -1.56 14.04
N ASP A 238 -2.24 -1.52 15.36
CA ASP A 238 -2.58 -2.65 16.21
C ASP A 238 -4.08 -2.97 16.18
N LEU A 239 -4.44 -4.07 15.50
CA LEU A 239 -5.83 -4.51 15.33
C LEU A 239 -6.53 -4.82 16.67
N PRO A 240 -5.92 -5.50 17.66
CA PRO A 240 -6.55 -5.76 18.95
C PRO A 240 -6.98 -4.52 19.72
N THR A 241 -6.27 -3.39 19.58
CA THR A 241 -6.57 -2.13 20.27
C THR A 241 -7.28 -1.09 19.39
N LEU A 242 -7.72 -1.48 18.20
CA LEU A 242 -8.36 -0.58 17.24
C LEU A 242 -9.66 0.00 17.81
N ASP A 243 -9.84 1.32 17.74
CA ASP A 243 -11.05 1.98 18.22
C ASP A 243 -12.25 1.76 17.27
N ASP A 244 -13.47 1.95 17.80
CA ASP A 244 -14.72 1.76 17.06
C ASP A 244 -14.82 2.62 15.80
N PHE A 245 -14.29 3.85 15.81
CA PHE A 245 -14.33 4.71 14.64
C PHE A 245 -13.41 4.19 13.55
N SER A 246 -12.14 3.88 13.88
CA SER A 246 -11.21 3.23 12.95
C SER A 246 -11.78 1.94 12.39
N LEU A 247 -12.34 1.07 13.25
CA LEU A 247 -12.98 -0.17 12.84
C LEU A 247 -14.15 0.10 11.88
N SER A 248 -15.02 1.07 12.20
CA SER A 248 -16.17 1.42 11.36
C SER A 248 -15.76 1.88 9.96
N LEU A 249 -14.62 2.57 9.83
CA LEU A 249 -14.08 2.97 8.54
C LEU A 249 -13.64 1.76 7.73
N LEU A 250 -12.89 0.83 8.34
CA LEU A 250 -12.31 -0.34 7.68
C LEU A 250 -13.34 -1.42 7.31
N THR A 251 -14.50 -1.41 7.97
CA THR A 251 -15.55 -2.44 7.83
C THR A 251 -16.82 -1.94 7.14
N ASN A 252 -16.87 -0.67 6.71
CA ASN A 252 -18.00 -0.14 5.97
C ASN A 252 -18.17 -0.88 4.62
N SER A 253 -19.33 -1.49 4.40
CA SER A 253 -19.58 -2.35 3.24
C SER A 253 -19.50 -1.62 1.90
N GLU A 254 -19.96 -0.37 1.83
CA GLU A 254 -19.91 0.45 0.60
C GLU A 254 -18.48 0.91 0.28
N MET A 255 -17.69 1.24 1.29
CA MET A 255 -16.26 1.52 1.12
C MET A 255 -15.53 0.28 0.59
N VAL A 256 -15.77 -0.89 1.19
CA VAL A 256 -15.16 -2.15 0.74
C VAL A 256 -15.65 -2.48 -0.67
N ALA A 257 -16.94 -2.31 -0.99
CA ALA A 257 -17.48 -2.55 -2.32
C ALA A 257 -16.82 -1.67 -3.39
N CYS A 258 -16.57 -0.39 -3.09
CA CYS A 258 -15.82 0.50 -3.97
C CYS A 258 -14.39 -0.01 -4.23
N ASN A 259 -13.68 -0.43 -3.17
CA ASN A 259 -12.34 -1.02 -3.31
C ASN A 259 -12.35 -2.33 -4.13
N GLN A 260 -13.29 -3.22 -3.83
CA GLN A 260 -13.42 -4.53 -4.47
C GLN A 260 -13.95 -4.45 -5.91
N ASN A 261 -14.48 -3.29 -6.33
CA ASN A 261 -14.79 -3.02 -7.73
C ASN A 261 -13.55 -3.17 -8.62
N GLY A 262 -12.35 -2.91 -8.09
CA GLY A 262 -11.09 -3.14 -8.79
C GLY A 262 -10.89 -2.25 -10.02
N VAL A 263 -11.59 -1.13 -10.10
CA VAL A 263 -11.42 -0.09 -11.12
C VAL A 263 -10.89 1.15 -10.41
N MET A 264 -9.76 1.68 -10.87
CA MET A 264 -9.20 2.90 -10.29
C MET A 264 -10.01 4.12 -10.73
N GLY A 265 -10.35 4.97 -9.76
CA GLY A 265 -11.04 6.23 -10.02
C GLY A 265 -10.13 7.27 -10.68
N SER A 266 -10.77 8.20 -11.38
CA SER A 266 -10.13 9.30 -12.09
C SER A 266 -10.55 10.65 -11.52
N LEU A 267 -9.65 11.64 -11.57
CA LEU A 267 -9.95 13.03 -11.26
C LEU A 267 -10.78 13.64 -12.40
N ILE A 268 -11.94 14.18 -12.07
CA ILE A 268 -12.89 14.73 -13.06
C ILE A 268 -13.19 16.22 -12.88
N TYR A 269 -12.82 16.79 -11.73
CA TYR A 269 -12.93 18.21 -11.42
C TYR A 269 -11.86 18.60 -10.40
N GLU A 270 -11.22 19.74 -10.64
CA GLU A 270 -10.28 20.36 -9.71
C GLU A 270 -10.42 21.88 -9.82
N LYS A 271 -10.77 22.54 -8.71
CA LYS A 271 -10.82 24.00 -8.64
C LYS A 271 -10.80 24.48 -7.19
N ASP A 272 -10.06 25.54 -6.90
CA ASP A 272 -10.04 26.23 -5.59
C ASP A 272 -9.80 25.27 -4.40
N GLY A 273 -8.95 24.26 -4.58
CA GLY A 273 -8.65 23.24 -3.57
C GLY A 273 -9.74 22.19 -3.36
N ILE A 274 -10.79 22.16 -4.19
CA ILE A 274 -11.77 21.08 -4.24
C ILE A 274 -11.43 20.12 -5.38
N GLU A 275 -11.34 18.84 -5.05
CA GLU A 275 -11.16 17.75 -6.02
C GLU A 275 -12.38 16.84 -6.05
N ILE A 276 -12.82 16.43 -7.24
CA ILE A 276 -13.81 15.37 -7.40
C ILE A 276 -13.20 14.23 -8.19
N TRP A 277 -13.24 13.05 -7.58
CA TRP A 277 -12.85 11.79 -8.20
C TRP A 277 -14.08 10.93 -8.46
N LYS A 278 -14.07 10.15 -9.55
CA LYS A 278 -15.15 9.22 -9.90
C LYS A 278 -14.61 7.83 -10.21
N VAL A 279 -15.28 6.83 -9.66
CA VAL A 279 -15.12 5.41 -9.99
C VAL A 279 -16.41 4.93 -10.63
N GLU A 280 -16.32 4.33 -11.82
CA GLU A 280 -17.47 3.65 -12.42
C GLU A 280 -17.54 2.22 -11.92
N LYS A 281 -18.74 1.74 -11.60
CA LYS A 281 -18.92 0.35 -11.21
C LYS A 281 -18.70 -0.55 -12.41
N LYS A 282 -17.85 -1.55 -12.23
CA LYS A 282 -17.53 -2.53 -13.25
C LYS A 282 -18.81 -3.21 -13.72
N ASP A 283 -18.97 -3.31 -15.04
CA ASP A 283 -20.11 -3.96 -15.70
C ASP A 283 -21.49 -3.34 -15.36
N SER A 284 -21.56 -2.12 -14.80
CA SER A 284 -22.81 -1.40 -14.49
C SER A 284 -22.74 0.06 -14.92
N ALA A 285 -23.32 0.35 -16.10
CA ALA A 285 -23.38 1.71 -16.61
C ALA A 285 -24.38 2.56 -15.80
N GLY A 286 -23.96 3.74 -15.35
CA GLY A 286 -24.79 4.62 -14.54
C GLY A 286 -24.76 4.32 -13.04
N GLU A 287 -23.88 3.46 -12.58
CA GLU A 287 -23.64 3.21 -11.16
C GLU A 287 -22.15 3.40 -10.83
N GLY A 288 -21.84 3.82 -9.60
CA GLY A 288 -20.46 3.96 -9.17
C GLY A 288 -20.30 4.79 -7.92
N TRP A 289 -19.11 5.36 -7.74
CA TRP A 289 -18.75 6.15 -6.57
C TRP A 289 -18.15 7.50 -6.94
N ILE A 290 -18.44 8.51 -6.12
CA ILE A 290 -17.89 9.86 -6.23
C ILE A 290 -17.28 10.25 -4.88
N GLY A 291 -16.03 10.72 -4.92
CA GLY A 291 -15.35 11.30 -3.77
C GLY A 291 -15.14 12.79 -4.03
N ILE A 292 -15.67 13.63 -3.14
CA ILE A 292 -15.50 15.09 -3.16
C ILE A 292 -14.59 15.44 -1.99
N PHE A 293 -13.41 15.99 -2.26
CA PHE A 293 -12.38 16.22 -1.27
C PHE A 293 -12.10 17.71 -1.12
N ASN A 294 -12.12 18.20 0.11
CA ASN A 294 -11.56 19.52 0.43
C ASN A 294 -10.08 19.35 0.75
N ARG A 295 -9.22 19.91 -0.10
CA ARG A 295 -7.76 19.85 0.03
C ARG A 295 -7.18 21.07 0.73
N ASN A 296 -8.03 22.04 1.10
CA ASN A 296 -7.65 23.23 1.83
C ASN A 296 -7.55 23.00 3.35
N ASP A 297 -6.83 23.89 4.02
CA ASP A 297 -6.74 23.98 5.48
C ASP A 297 -7.96 24.67 6.12
N ASN A 298 -8.89 25.18 5.30
CA ASN A 298 -10.08 25.92 5.73
C ASN A 298 -11.37 25.21 5.32
N GLU A 299 -12.45 25.44 6.08
CA GLU A 299 -13.79 25.03 5.69
C GLU A 299 -14.18 25.66 4.36
N THR A 300 -14.79 24.87 3.47
CA THR A 300 -15.17 25.31 2.13
C THR A 300 -16.63 24.95 1.85
N SER A 301 -17.45 25.96 1.55
CA SER A 301 -18.80 25.77 1.03
C SER A 301 -18.72 25.49 -0.47
N PHE A 302 -19.26 24.35 -0.90
CA PHE A 302 -19.20 23.88 -2.27
C PHE A 302 -20.60 23.48 -2.77
N ASN A 303 -20.96 23.94 -3.96
CA ASN A 303 -22.22 23.62 -4.61
C ASN A 303 -21.95 22.80 -5.88
N PRO A 304 -21.83 21.46 -5.78
CA PRO A 304 -21.64 20.62 -6.95
C PRO A 304 -22.82 20.73 -7.90
N THR A 305 -22.53 20.57 -9.19
CA THR A 305 -23.56 20.31 -10.20
C THR A 305 -23.31 18.94 -10.80
N LYS A 306 -24.37 18.31 -11.32
CA LYS A 306 -24.28 17.00 -11.98
C LYS A 306 -23.24 16.98 -13.13
N ASN A 307 -23.07 18.09 -13.84
CA ASN A 307 -22.06 18.24 -14.89
C ASN A 307 -20.62 18.12 -14.36
N MET A 308 -20.37 18.57 -13.12
CA MET A 308 -19.05 18.40 -12.48
C MET A 308 -18.73 16.94 -12.19
N PHE A 309 -19.76 16.09 -12.02
CA PHE A 309 -19.62 14.64 -11.83
C PHE A 309 -19.46 13.85 -13.13
N LYS A 310 -19.51 14.52 -14.30
CA LYS A 310 -19.46 13.86 -15.62
C LYS A 310 -20.49 12.72 -15.73
N LEU A 311 -21.71 12.97 -15.23
CA LEU A 311 -22.87 12.10 -15.39
C LEU A 311 -23.69 12.59 -16.60
N ASP A 312 -24.32 11.66 -17.31
CA ASP A 312 -25.21 11.95 -18.44
C ASP A 312 -26.59 12.45 -17.97
N ASP A 313 -27.50 12.80 -18.88
CA ASP A 313 -28.72 13.55 -18.56
C ASP A 313 -29.83 12.77 -17.80
N PHE A 314 -29.61 11.49 -17.44
CA PHE A 314 -30.58 10.71 -16.65
C PHE A 314 -30.72 11.17 -15.19
N SER A 315 -31.78 10.77 -14.50
CA SER A 315 -31.89 11.00 -13.06
C SER A 315 -30.96 10.06 -12.28
N TYR A 316 -30.44 10.54 -11.15
CA TYR A 316 -29.53 9.79 -10.29
C TYR A 316 -29.91 9.98 -8.82
N THR A 317 -29.81 8.89 -8.07
CA THR A 317 -29.81 8.90 -6.61
C THR A 317 -28.39 8.91 -6.09
N PHE A 318 -28.20 9.52 -4.92
CA PHE A 318 -26.92 9.58 -4.23
C PHE A 318 -27.09 9.12 -2.78
N PHE A 319 -26.23 8.20 -2.34
CA PHE A 319 -26.16 7.71 -0.98
C PHE A 319 -24.81 8.07 -0.38
N ASN A 320 -24.79 8.78 0.74
CA ASN A 320 -23.54 9.14 1.41
C ASN A 320 -23.11 8.02 2.36
N ILE A 321 -21.92 7.51 2.09
CA ILE A 321 -21.38 6.29 2.68
C ILE A 321 -21.01 6.48 4.14
N TRP A 322 -20.50 7.65 4.51
CA TRP A 322 -19.99 7.90 5.87
C TRP A 322 -21.06 8.27 6.89
N ASN A 323 -22.23 8.71 6.43
CA ASN A 323 -23.37 9.02 7.29
C ASN A 323 -24.58 8.10 7.04
N ASN A 324 -24.42 7.12 6.14
CA ASN A 324 -25.38 6.06 5.85
C ASN A 324 -26.80 6.59 5.55
N LYS A 325 -26.90 7.63 4.71
CA LYS A 325 -28.18 8.24 4.34
C LYS A 325 -28.20 8.73 2.90
N PRO A 326 -29.40 8.84 2.29
CA PRO A 326 -29.56 9.57 1.03
C PRO A 326 -28.98 10.99 1.14
N SER A 327 -28.29 11.43 0.09
CA SER A 327 -27.65 12.74 0.04
C SER A 327 -28.21 13.57 -1.09
N LYS A 328 -28.43 14.85 -0.82
CA LYS A 328 -28.53 15.86 -1.88
C LYS A 328 -27.10 16.32 -2.21
N ILE A 329 -26.86 16.71 -3.46
CA ILE A 329 -25.53 17.13 -3.95
C ILE A 329 -25.42 18.66 -4.02
N GLU A 330 -26.18 19.36 -3.18
CA GLU A 330 -26.24 20.82 -3.14
C GLU A 330 -25.77 21.29 -1.76
N LYS A 331 -25.10 22.45 -1.69
CA LYS A 331 -24.69 23.13 -0.45
C LYS A 331 -23.92 22.21 0.50
N LEU A 332 -22.83 21.64 0.00
CA LEU A 332 -21.92 20.84 0.79
C LEU A 332 -20.99 21.76 1.58
N GLU A 333 -21.04 21.67 2.90
CA GLU A 333 -20.04 22.29 3.77
C GLU A 333 -18.96 21.24 4.07
N LEU A 334 -17.74 21.53 3.64
CA LEU A 334 -16.60 20.61 3.75
C LEU A 334 -15.59 21.16 4.74
N GLU A 335 -15.44 20.49 5.88
CA GLU A 335 -14.37 20.76 6.85
C GLU A 335 -12.98 20.64 6.19
N PRO A 336 -11.93 21.28 6.75
CA PRO A 336 -10.55 21.11 6.29
C PRO A 336 -10.18 19.63 6.14
N HIS A 337 -9.55 19.29 5.02
CA HIS A 337 -9.08 17.93 4.70
C HIS A 337 -10.18 16.84 4.69
N SER A 338 -11.45 17.22 4.72
CA SER A 338 -12.57 16.28 4.75
C SER A 338 -12.95 15.79 3.36
N CYS A 339 -13.79 14.75 3.34
CA CYS A 339 -14.39 14.26 2.11
C CYS A 339 -15.87 13.95 2.28
N VAL A 340 -16.61 14.09 1.19
CA VAL A 340 -17.93 13.45 1.00
C VAL A 340 -17.73 12.27 0.06
N PHE A 341 -18.20 11.09 0.47
CA PHE A 341 -18.09 9.87 -0.31
C PHE A 341 -19.48 9.34 -0.63
N LEU A 342 -19.81 9.30 -1.92
CA LEU A 342 -21.14 8.99 -2.44
C LEU A 342 -21.09 7.71 -3.26
N HIS A 343 -22.09 6.86 -3.08
CA HIS A 343 -22.51 5.89 -4.09
C HIS A 343 -23.61 6.54 -4.94
N TYR A 344 -23.51 6.45 -6.26
CA TYR A 344 -24.53 6.96 -7.17
C TYR A 344 -25.14 5.83 -7.99
N ASN A 345 -26.44 5.95 -8.26
CA ASN A 345 -27.15 5.01 -9.11
C ASN A 345 -28.16 5.75 -9.99
N ARG A 346 -28.18 5.42 -11.28
CA ARG A 346 -29.16 5.90 -12.25
C ARG A 346 -30.55 5.36 -11.89
N GLU A 347 -31.55 6.22 -11.94
CA GLU A 347 -32.96 5.84 -11.72
C GLU A 347 -33.59 5.07 -12.88
#